data_AF-A0A7Y5IZL1-F1
#
_entry.id   AF-A0A7Y5IZL1-F1
#
_cell.length_a   1.000
_cell.length_b   1.000
_cell.length_c   1.000
_cell.angle_alpha   90.00
_cell.angle_beta   90.00
_cell.angle_gamma   90.00
#
_symmetry.space_group_name_H-M   'P 1'
#
loop_
_entity.id
_entity.type
_entity.pdbx_description
1 polymer ?
#
loop_
_entity_poly.entity_id
_entity_poly.type
_entity_poly.pdbx_seq_one_letter_code
_entity_poly.pdbx_strand_id
1 'polypeptide(L)'
;MDWIFSIRAKLKAAFFLALICIVVLVNIYWERSNIADINSSFCSIYDDRLLPATYVFHLTNHLYQKRLILEHQLHHHDTLAIAEAKRRIAIHNAAMDTLIEDFESTYLVESEGRLLVDFKQELKDYNLLEKKLLESSQLRLPPDEDPAGLIPLFEANLEELTLLSQVQIDVGRAMRDDSMRMLANTKVLTMLEAALIVIIALVIQALVFASRSVAPPRPQRHDLN
;
A
#
# COMPACT_ATOMS: atom_id res chain seq x y z
N MET A 1 28.47 -19.97 -58.30
CA MET A 1 27.01 -19.92 -57.99
C MET A 1 26.78 -19.57 -56.51
N ASP A 2 27.77 -18.96 -55.85
CA ASP A 2 27.92 -18.97 -54.39
C ASP A 2 27.36 -17.72 -53.69
N TRP A 3 26.96 -16.72 -54.47
CA TRP A 3 26.44 -15.45 -53.97
C TRP A 3 25.01 -15.54 -53.42
N ILE A 4 24.17 -16.42 -53.99
CA ILE A 4 22.78 -16.64 -53.55
C ILE A 4 22.73 -17.30 -52.16
N PHE A 5 23.69 -18.18 -51.85
CA PHE A 5 23.81 -18.80 -50.51
C PHE A 5 24.23 -17.77 -49.45
N SER A 6 25.16 -16.86 -49.78
CA SER A 6 25.56 -15.75 -48.91
C SER A 6 24.38 -14.80 -48.61
N ILE A 7 23.55 -14.50 -49.61
CA ILE A 7 22.36 -13.65 -49.46
C ILE A 7 21.28 -14.32 -48.61
N ARG A 8 20.99 -15.61 -48.84
CA ARG A 8 20.01 -16.36 -48.03
C ARG A 8 20.44 -16.47 -46.57
N ALA A 9 21.73 -16.65 -46.30
CA ALA A 9 22.28 -16.67 -44.93
C ALA A 9 22.16 -15.31 -44.23
N LYS A 10 22.47 -14.21 -44.94
CA LYS A 10 22.33 -12.84 -44.43
C LYS A 10 20.87 -12.47 -44.15
N LEU A 11 19.94 -12.87 -45.01
CA LEU A 11 18.51 -12.62 -44.82
C LEU A 11 17.94 -13.41 -43.63
N LYS A 12 18.35 -14.68 -43.46
CA LYS A 12 18.00 -15.49 -42.28
C LYS A 12 18.53 -14.85 -41.00
N ALA A 13 19.78 -14.39 -40.98
CA ALA A 13 20.36 -13.72 -39.82
C ALA A 13 19.61 -12.43 -39.47
N ALA A 14 19.26 -11.59 -40.46
CA ALA A 14 18.46 -10.39 -40.25
C ALA A 14 17.06 -10.70 -39.73
N PHE A 15 16.42 -11.75 -40.23
CA PHE A 15 15.10 -12.19 -39.77
C PHE A 15 15.13 -12.67 -38.30
N PHE A 16 16.12 -13.50 -37.93
CA PHE A 16 16.29 -13.93 -36.54
C PHE A 16 16.54 -12.75 -35.61
N LEU A 17 17.35 -11.78 -36.05
CA LEU A 17 17.63 -10.59 -35.27
C LEU A 17 16.39 -9.71 -35.08
N ALA A 18 15.62 -9.51 -36.14
CA ALA A 18 14.35 -8.78 -36.08
C ALA A 18 13.35 -9.46 -35.13
N LEU A 19 13.29 -10.79 -35.16
CA LEU A 19 12.46 -11.56 -34.24
C LEU A 19 12.86 -11.33 -32.77
N ILE A 20 14.17 -11.38 -32.47
CA ILE A 20 14.67 -11.11 -31.12
C ILE A 20 14.35 -9.68 -30.69
N CYS A 21 14.53 -8.69 -31.56
CA CYS A 21 14.13 -7.31 -31.28
C CYS A 21 12.65 -7.18 -30.96
N ILE A 22 11.77 -7.85 -31.71
CA ILE A 22 10.32 -7.82 -31.45
C ILE A 22 10.01 -8.40 -30.07
N VAL A 23 10.63 -9.52 -29.70
CA VAL A 23 10.44 -10.13 -28.37
C VAL A 23 10.85 -9.16 -27.25
N VAL A 24 12.01 -8.51 -27.39
CA VAL A 24 12.47 -7.50 -26.41
C VAL A 24 11.50 -6.33 -26.31
N LEU A 25 11.03 -5.80 -27.45
CA LEU A 25 10.08 -4.68 -27.46
C LEU A 25 8.74 -5.04 -26.80
N VAL A 26 8.25 -6.27 -27.02
CA VAL A 26 7.03 -6.76 -26.37
C VAL A 26 7.22 -6.88 -24.86
N ASN A 27 8.38 -7.39 -24.40
CA ASN A 27 8.65 -7.45 -22.97
C ASN A 27 8.73 -6.05 -22.34
N ILE A 28 9.42 -5.10 -22.97
CA ILE A 28 9.49 -3.70 -22.50
C ILE A 28 8.08 -3.10 -22.38
N TYR A 29 7.20 -3.41 -23.35
CA TYR A 29 5.82 -2.95 -23.31
C TYR A 29 5.05 -3.54 -22.13
N TRP A 30 5.21 -4.85 -21.85
CA TRP A 30 4.60 -5.52 -20.71
C TRP A 30 5.17 -5.01 -19.37
N GLU A 31 6.48 -4.82 -19.29
CA GLU A 31 7.14 -4.31 -18.08
C GLU A 31 6.57 -2.94 -17.66
N ARG A 32 6.19 -2.11 -18.63
CA ARG A 32 5.56 -0.81 -18.39
C ARG A 32 4.19 -0.92 -17.72
N SER A 33 3.42 -1.99 -17.95
CA SER A 33 2.18 -2.21 -17.20
C SER A 33 2.44 -2.67 -15.77
N ASN A 34 3.43 -3.54 -15.54
CA ASN A 34 3.83 -3.94 -14.19
C ASN A 34 4.31 -2.75 -13.33
N ILE A 35 4.97 -1.75 -13.92
CA ILE A 35 5.35 -0.52 -13.21
C ILE A 35 4.12 0.29 -12.79
N ALA A 36 3.04 0.29 -13.57
CA ALA A 36 1.79 0.93 -13.18
C ALA A 36 1.17 0.24 -11.94
N ASP A 37 1.24 -1.09 -11.87
CA ASP A 37 0.78 -1.87 -10.72
C ASP A 37 1.57 -1.53 -9.45
N ILE A 38 2.89 -1.29 -9.57
CA ILE A 38 3.72 -0.83 -8.44
C ILE A 38 3.25 0.54 -7.95
N ASN A 39 2.93 1.46 -8.86
CA ASN A 39 2.46 2.80 -8.49
C ASN A 39 1.09 2.74 -7.79
N SER A 40 0.17 1.90 -8.26
CA SER A 40 -1.11 1.69 -7.58
C SER A 40 -0.94 1.04 -6.20
N SER A 41 0.02 0.13 -6.02
CA SER A 41 0.33 -0.45 -4.71
C SER A 41 0.80 0.60 -3.71
N PHE A 42 1.56 1.61 -4.16
CA PHE A 42 1.94 2.74 -3.29
C PHE A 42 0.75 3.64 -2.93
N CYS A 43 -0.19 3.88 -3.85
CA CYS A 43 -1.44 4.57 -3.54
C CYS A 43 -2.26 3.78 -2.51
N SER A 44 -2.41 2.46 -2.69
CA SER A 44 -3.12 1.60 -1.74
C SER A 44 -2.43 1.53 -0.37
N ILE A 45 -1.10 1.57 -0.27
CA ILE A 45 -0.42 1.70 1.03
C ILE A 45 -0.80 3.01 1.75
N TYR A 46 -0.97 4.10 1.01
CA TYR A 46 -1.40 5.37 1.59
C TYR A 46 -2.88 5.33 1.99
N ASP A 47 -3.77 5.06 1.02
CA ASP A 47 -5.22 5.12 1.20
C ASP A 47 -5.75 4.01 2.13
N ASP A 48 -5.23 2.79 1.99
CA ASP A 48 -5.74 1.59 2.69
C ASP A 48 -4.93 1.19 3.93
N ARG A 49 -3.78 1.83 4.23
CA ARG A 49 -3.01 1.51 5.46
C ARG A 49 -2.60 2.72 6.28
N LEU A 50 -2.12 3.80 5.65
CA LEU A 50 -1.69 4.97 6.42
C LEU A 50 -2.88 5.74 7.01
N LEU A 51 -3.93 5.94 6.21
CA LEU A 51 -5.16 6.60 6.67
C LEU A 51 -5.87 5.77 7.76
N PRO A 52 -6.18 4.47 7.55
CA PRO A 52 -6.72 3.59 8.60
C PRO A 52 -5.93 3.56 9.90
N ALA A 53 -4.60 3.50 9.85
CA ALA A 53 -3.77 3.56 11.06
C ALA A 53 -3.93 4.89 11.81
N THR A 54 -4.10 6.00 11.08
CA THR A 54 -4.38 7.31 11.66
C THR A 54 -5.78 7.36 12.29
N TYR A 55 -6.78 6.72 11.68
CA TYR A 55 -8.12 6.60 12.26
C TYR A 55 -8.10 5.81 13.57
N VAL A 56 -7.41 4.66 13.62
CA VAL A 56 -7.24 3.87 14.85
C VAL A 56 -6.57 4.70 15.95
N PHE A 57 -5.55 5.49 15.62
CA PHE A 57 -4.92 6.41 16.57
C PHE A 57 -5.91 7.46 17.12
N HIS A 58 -6.71 8.09 16.25
CA HIS A 58 -7.70 9.07 16.68
C HIS A 58 -8.84 8.46 17.50
N LEU A 59 -9.28 7.23 17.17
CA LEU A 59 -10.24 6.47 17.97
C LEU A 59 -9.72 6.24 19.39
N THR A 60 -8.48 5.77 19.52
CA THR A 60 -7.82 5.59 20.82
C THR A 60 -7.78 6.90 21.60
N ASN A 61 -7.38 8.00 20.95
CA ASN A 61 -7.35 9.31 21.61
C ASN A 61 -8.74 9.76 22.08
N HIS A 62 -9.78 9.63 21.25
CA HIS A 62 -11.14 9.98 21.65
C HIS A 62 -11.66 9.13 22.80
N LEU A 63 -11.35 7.84 22.82
CA LEU A 63 -11.69 6.94 23.91
C LEU A 63 -11.03 7.38 25.23
N TYR A 64 -9.74 7.73 25.21
CA TYR A 64 -9.04 8.29 26.38
C TYR A 64 -9.63 9.63 26.84
N GLN A 65 -9.94 10.54 25.92
CA GLN A 65 -10.53 11.84 26.29
C GLN A 65 -11.88 11.68 26.98
N LYS A 66 -12.72 10.75 26.49
CA LYS A 66 -13.98 10.42 27.15
C LYS A 66 -13.77 9.89 28.56
N ARG A 67 -12.83 8.95 28.74
CA ARG A 67 -12.47 8.41 30.06
C ARG A 67 -12.04 9.51 31.03
N LEU A 68 -11.17 10.42 30.61
CA LEU A 68 -10.72 11.54 31.44
C LEU A 68 -11.87 12.48 31.84
N ILE A 69 -12.79 12.76 30.92
CA ILE A 69 -13.98 13.58 31.22
C ILE A 69 -14.85 12.87 32.26
N LEU A 70 -15.10 11.58 32.08
CA LEU A 70 -15.93 10.78 32.96
C LEU A 70 -15.32 10.67 34.36
N GLU A 71 -14.04 10.31 34.47
CA GLU A 71 -13.30 10.24 35.75
C GLU A 71 -13.35 11.58 36.50
N HIS A 72 -13.10 12.70 35.81
CA HIS A 72 -13.21 14.02 36.42
C HIS A 72 -14.61 14.28 37.01
N GLN A 73 -15.68 13.89 36.31
CA GLN A 73 -17.05 14.07 36.83
C GLN A 73 -17.34 13.17 38.03
N LEU A 74 -16.89 11.92 38.00
CA LEU A 74 -17.08 10.96 39.10
C LEU A 74 -16.43 11.42 40.41
N HIS A 75 -15.35 12.20 40.35
CA HIS A 75 -14.63 12.68 41.53
C HIS A 75 -15.00 14.11 41.99
N HIS A 76 -15.45 14.99 41.08
CA HIS A 76 -15.65 16.42 41.39
C HIS A 76 -17.11 16.90 41.46
N HIS A 77 -18.11 16.03 41.20
CA HIS A 77 -19.57 16.22 41.45
C HIS A 77 -20.07 17.68 41.42
N ASP A 78 -19.91 18.36 40.30
CA ASP A 78 -20.53 19.66 40.04
C ASP A 78 -21.64 19.50 38.99
N THR A 79 -22.89 19.79 39.37
CA THR A 79 -24.07 19.68 38.51
C THR A 79 -24.00 20.51 37.21
N LEU A 80 -23.39 21.71 37.23
CA LEU A 80 -23.20 22.49 36.01
C LEU A 80 -22.14 21.86 35.10
N ALA A 81 -21.19 21.13 35.68
CA ALA A 81 -20.14 20.41 34.95
C ALA A 81 -20.66 19.11 34.29
N ILE A 82 -21.73 18.48 34.80
CA ILE A 82 -22.29 17.25 34.21
C ILE A 82 -22.91 17.50 32.83
N ALA A 83 -23.66 18.59 32.66
CA ALA A 83 -24.27 18.91 31.37
C ALA A 83 -23.21 19.18 30.30
N GLU A 84 -22.13 19.90 30.66
CA GLU A 84 -21.00 20.15 29.79
C GLU A 84 -20.20 18.87 29.49
N ALA A 85 -20.00 18.00 30.49
CA ALA A 85 -19.36 16.71 30.30
C ALA A 85 -20.12 15.82 29.30
N LYS A 86 -21.46 15.73 29.44
CA LYS A 86 -22.32 15.02 28.48
C LYS A 86 -22.17 15.57 27.06
N ARG A 87 -22.12 16.90 26.92
CA ARG A 87 -21.92 17.55 25.62
C ARG A 87 -20.56 17.20 25.01
N ARG A 88 -19.48 17.29 25.79
CA ARG A 88 -18.12 16.96 25.33
C ARG A 88 -17.97 15.50 24.94
N ILE A 89 -18.54 14.60 25.73
CA ILE A 89 -18.59 13.15 25.42
C ILE A 89 -19.37 12.89 24.13
N ALA A 90 -20.52 13.55 23.93
CA ALA A 90 -21.28 13.42 22.69
C ALA A 90 -20.49 13.88 21.45
N ILE A 91 -19.67 14.94 21.57
CA ILE A 91 -18.77 15.37 20.50
C ILE A 91 -17.74 14.29 20.17
N HIS A 92 -17.14 13.66 21.20
CA HIS A 92 -16.21 12.55 20.98
C HIS A 92 -16.88 11.33 20.36
N ASN A 93 -18.10 10.96 20.79
CA ASN A 93 -18.85 9.86 20.20
C ASN A 93 -19.14 10.11 18.71
N ALA A 94 -19.62 11.29 18.35
CA ALA A 94 -19.86 11.64 16.95
C ALA A 94 -18.57 11.58 16.10
N ALA A 95 -17.44 12.07 16.64
CA ALA A 95 -16.16 11.99 15.96
C ALA A 95 -15.69 10.53 15.78
N MET A 96 -15.88 9.68 16.80
CA MET A 96 -15.60 8.25 16.70
C MET A 96 -16.48 7.55 15.66
N ASP A 97 -17.77 7.86 15.61
CA ASP A 97 -18.69 7.31 14.60
C ASP A 97 -18.22 7.67 13.18
N THR A 98 -17.83 8.93 12.93
CA THR A 98 -17.26 9.35 11.64
C THR A 98 -15.97 8.60 11.30
N LEU A 99 -15.05 8.44 12.26
CA LEU A 99 -13.80 7.71 12.03
C LEU A 99 -14.04 6.23 11.74
N ILE A 100 -15.05 5.62 12.36
CA ILE A 100 -15.46 4.23 12.09
C ILE A 100 -16.01 4.13 10.66
N GLU A 101 -16.88 5.04 10.25
CA GLU A 101 -17.42 5.07 8.88
C GLU A 101 -16.30 5.25 7.83
N ASP A 102 -15.38 6.18 8.07
CA ASP A 102 -14.21 6.39 7.20
C ASP A 102 -13.35 5.13 7.12
N PHE A 103 -13.11 4.44 8.24
CA PHE A 103 -12.38 3.19 8.28
C PHE A 103 -13.11 2.06 7.51
N GLU A 104 -14.44 1.96 7.65
CA GLU A 104 -15.28 0.99 6.93
C GLU A 104 -15.30 1.22 5.41
N SER A 105 -15.02 2.45 4.96
CA SER A 105 -14.94 2.79 3.54
C SER A 105 -13.63 2.34 2.88
N THR A 106 -12.64 1.93 3.67
CA THR A 106 -11.33 1.47 3.17
C THR A 106 -11.33 -0.02 2.82
N TYR A 107 -10.27 -0.50 2.18
CA TYR A 107 -10.12 -1.93 1.91
C TYR A 107 -9.79 -2.73 3.18
N LEU A 108 -10.82 -3.34 3.78
CA LEU A 108 -10.69 -4.18 4.95
C LEU A 108 -10.29 -5.61 4.59
N VAL A 109 -9.27 -6.14 5.28
CA VAL A 109 -9.03 -7.58 5.29
C VAL A 109 -9.97 -8.28 6.28
N GLU A 110 -10.13 -9.60 6.14
CA GLU A 110 -11.09 -10.38 6.92
C GLU A 110 -10.89 -10.24 8.45
N SER A 111 -9.65 -10.18 8.92
CA SER A 111 -9.32 -9.96 10.32
C SER A 111 -9.69 -8.56 10.81
N GLU A 112 -9.51 -7.53 9.97
CA GLU A 112 -9.89 -6.15 10.32
C GLU A 112 -11.40 -6.01 10.43
N GLY A 113 -12.14 -6.62 9.51
CA GLY A 113 -13.60 -6.63 9.55
C GLY A 113 -14.14 -7.27 10.83
N ARG A 114 -13.53 -8.36 11.30
CA ARG A 114 -13.92 -9.00 12.58
C ARG A 114 -13.63 -8.11 13.78
N LEU A 115 -12.38 -7.67 13.94
CA LEU A 115 -11.96 -6.83 15.06
C LEU A 115 -12.76 -5.52 15.12
N LEU A 116 -13.11 -4.95 13.96
CA LEU A 116 -13.94 -3.74 13.91
C LEU A 116 -15.37 -3.99 14.38
N VAL A 117 -15.96 -5.15 14.06
CA VAL A 117 -17.28 -5.53 14.55
C VAL A 117 -17.25 -5.71 16.07
N ASP A 118 -16.23 -6.38 16.59
CA ASP A 118 -16.04 -6.62 18.02
C ASP A 118 -15.85 -5.29 18.77
N PHE A 119 -14.94 -4.44 18.29
CA PHE A 119 -14.75 -3.06 18.79
C PHE A 119 -16.06 -2.26 18.82
N LYS A 120 -16.85 -2.27 17.73
CA LYS A 120 -18.13 -1.54 17.67
C LYS A 120 -19.14 -2.05 18.70
N GLN A 121 -19.12 -3.34 19.02
CA GLN A 121 -20.00 -3.91 20.02
C GLN A 121 -19.56 -3.48 21.42
N GLU A 122 -18.29 -3.61 21.73
CA GLU A 122 -17.72 -3.20 23.03
C GLU A 122 -17.84 -1.69 23.26
N LEU A 123 -17.70 -0.88 22.22
CA LEU A 123 -17.86 0.57 22.28
C LEU A 123 -19.30 0.95 22.63
N LYS A 124 -20.30 0.23 22.10
CA LYS A 124 -21.71 0.44 22.46
C LYS A 124 -21.96 0.11 23.93
N ASP A 125 -21.40 -0.98 24.42
CA ASP A 125 -21.55 -1.41 25.81
C ASP A 125 -20.87 -0.41 26.76
N TYR A 126 -19.68 0.07 26.39
CA TYR A 126 -18.99 1.17 27.07
C TYR A 126 -19.84 2.45 27.11
N ASN A 127 -20.37 2.89 25.96
CA ASN A 127 -21.19 4.11 25.85
C ASN A 127 -22.49 4.01 26.68
N LEU A 128 -23.09 2.83 26.75
CA LEU A 128 -24.28 2.59 27.56
C LEU A 128 -23.96 2.71 29.05
N LEU A 129 -22.83 2.16 29.51
CA LEU A 129 -22.39 2.26 30.89
C LEU A 129 -21.97 3.69 31.26
N GLU A 130 -21.19 4.35 30.40
CA GLU A 130 -20.80 5.76 30.54
C GLU A 130 -22.02 6.67 30.73
N LYS A 131 -23.05 6.50 29.89
CA LYS A 131 -24.29 7.26 30.00
C LYS A 131 -25.01 7.00 31.33
N LYS A 132 -25.12 5.73 31.75
CA LYS A 132 -25.75 5.37 33.04
C LYS A 132 -25.03 6.04 34.21
N LEU A 133 -23.69 6.00 34.22
CA LEU A 133 -22.87 6.61 35.27
C LEU A 133 -23.06 8.14 35.35
N LEU A 134 -23.14 8.81 34.20
CA LEU A 134 -23.40 10.26 34.12
C LEU A 134 -24.84 10.66 34.45
N GLU A 135 -25.79 9.73 34.43
CA GLU A 135 -27.18 9.94 34.83
C GLU A 135 -27.41 9.58 36.30
N SER A 136 -26.67 8.62 36.84
CA SER A 136 -26.73 8.18 38.24
C SER A 136 -25.91 9.09 39.16
N SER A 137 -26.22 10.39 39.16
CA SER A 137 -25.54 11.51 39.85
C SER A 137 -25.45 11.41 41.40
N GLN A 138 -25.43 10.22 41.98
CA GLN A 138 -25.40 9.94 43.42
C GLN A 138 -24.25 9.02 43.87
N LEU A 139 -23.53 8.33 42.98
CA LEU A 139 -22.33 7.60 43.40
C LEU A 139 -21.12 8.54 43.37
N ARG A 140 -20.81 9.12 44.55
CA ARG A 140 -19.45 9.57 44.84
C ARG A 140 -18.60 8.32 45.03
N LEU A 141 -18.05 7.79 43.94
CA LEU A 141 -17.15 6.63 44.02
C LEU A 141 -15.82 7.07 44.66
N PRO A 142 -15.26 6.25 45.57
CA PRO A 142 -13.87 6.39 45.98
C PRO A 142 -12.93 6.44 44.77
N PRO A 143 -11.78 7.13 44.85
CA PRO A 143 -10.80 7.23 43.77
C PRO A 143 -10.33 5.89 43.18
N ASP A 144 -10.47 4.80 43.94
CA ASP A 144 -9.90 3.48 43.62
C ASP A 144 -10.96 2.40 43.31
N GLU A 145 -12.24 2.75 43.21
CA GLU A 145 -13.31 1.79 42.85
C GLU A 145 -13.65 1.85 41.36
N ASP A 146 -13.60 0.70 40.68
CA ASP A 146 -14.07 0.56 39.30
C ASP A 146 -15.60 0.78 39.24
N PRO A 147 -16.09 1.79 38.50
CA PRO A 147 -17.51 2.03 38.36
C PRO A 147 -18.18 0.92 37.54
N ALA A 148 -18.64 -0.14 38.22
CA ALA A 148 -19.49 -1.18 37.65
C ALA A 148 -18.93 -1.88 36.38
N GLY A 149 -17.61 -2.10 36.32
CA GLY A 149 -16.96 -2.79 35.20
C GLY A 149 -16.54 -1.87 34.04
N LEU A 150 -16.42 -0.57 34.27
CA LEU A 150 -16.03 0.42 33.27
C LEU A 150 -14.56 0.23 32.83
N ILE A 151 -13.67 -0.08 33.76
CA ILE A 151 -12.24 -0.30 33.46
C ILE A 151 -12.08 -1.51 32.51
N PRO A 152 -12.65 -2.70 32.79
CA PRO A 152 -12.60 -3.83 31.86
C PRO A 152 -13.13 -3.50 30.46
N LEU A 153 -14.25 -2.77 30.34
CA LEU A 153 -14.79 -2.39 29.03
C LEU A 153 -13.86 -1.41 28.29
N PHE A 154 -13.25 -0.47 29.00
CA PHE A 154 -12.26 0.42 28.42
C PHE A 154 -11.03 -0.33 27.92
N GLU A 155 -10.52 -1.27 28.72
CA GLU A 155 -9.35 -2.08 28.39
C GLU A 155 -9.63 -3.00 27.20
N ALA A 156 -10.81 -3.61 27.12
CA ALA A 156 -11.23 -4.41 25.97
C ALA A 156 -11.26 -3.59 24.67
N ASN A 157 -11.90 -2.41 24.69
CA ASN A 157 -11.92 -1.51 23.54
C ASN A 157 -10.49 -1.09 23.10
N LEU A 158 -9.59 -0.86 24.07
CA LEU A 158 -8.20 -0.50 23.80
C LEU A 158 -7.40 -1.67 23.23
N GLU A 159 -7.66 -2.88 23.70
CA GLU A 159 -7.07 -4.12 23.17
C GLU A 159 -7.48 -4.31 21.71
N GLU A 160 -8.77 -4.19 21.40
CA GLU A 160 -9.28 -4.29 20.02
C GLU A 160 -8.64 -3.26 19.09
N LEU A 161 -8.53 -1.99 19.51
CA LEU A 161 -7.84 -0.95 18.74
C LEU A 161 -6.34 -1.24 18.57
N THR A 162 -5.71 -1.84 19.59
CA THR A 162 -4.29 -2.25 19.52
C THR A 162 -4.10 -3.39 18.54
N LEU A 163 -4.98 -4.39 18.55
CA LEU A 163 -4.99 -5.50 17.60
C LEU A 163 -5.23 -5.00 16.18
N LEU A 164 -6.19 -4.09 15.97
CA LEU A 164 -6.43 -3.44 14.67
C LEU A 164 -5.16 -2.74 14.16
N SER A 165 -4.48 -1.96 15.02
CA SER A 165 -3.23 -1.29 14.67
C SER A 165 -2.13 -2.29 14.27
N GLN A 166 -2.00 -3.40 14.99
CA GLN A 166 -1.03 -4.44 14.69
C GLN A 166 -1.31 -5.11 13.33
N VAL A 167 -2.57 -5.42 13.05
CA VAL A 167 -2.99 -5.98 11.76
C VAL A 167 -2.69 -5.00 10.61
N GLN A 168 -2.96 -3.70 10.79
CA GLN A 168 -2.65 -2.67 9.81
C GLN A 168 -1.14 -2.61 9.48
N ILE A 169 -0.28 -2.72 10.50
CA ILE A 169 1.18 -2.78 10.33
C ILE A 169 1.60 -4.04 9.56
N ASP A 170 1.02 -5.18 9.89
CA ASP A 170 1.38 -6.46 9.26
C ASP A 170 0.94 -6.53 7.80
N VAL A 171 -0.29 -6.09 7.49
CA VAL A 171 -0.79 -5.98 6.11
C VAL A 171 0.03 -4.94 5.33
N GLY A 172 0.32 -3.79 5.92
CA GLY A 172 1.16 -2.76 5.30
C GLY A 172 2.57 -3.25 4.99
N ARG A 173 3.17 -4.05 5.88
CA ARG A 173 4.47 -4.68 5.65
C ARG A 173 4.42 -5.68 4.51
N ALA A 174 3.40 -6.54 4.46
CA ALA A 174 3.22 -7.50 3.38
C ALA A 174 3.11 -6.80 2.01
N MET A 175 2.28 -5.76 1.90
CA MET A 175 2.14 -5.00 0.65
C MET A 175 3.41 -4.27 0.22
N ARG A 176 4.16 -3.73 1.18
CA ARG A 176 5.48 -3.13 0.91
C ARG A 176 6.47 -4.18 0.39
N ASP A 177 6.54 -5.33 1.06
CA ASP A 177 7.49 -6.38 0.71
C ASP A 177 7.18 -6.98 -0.68
N ASP A 178 5.91 -7.15 -1.02
CA ASP A 178 5.49 -7.58 -2.36
C ASP A 178 5.81 -6.54 -3.43
N SER A 179 5.60 -5.24 -3.14
CA SER A 179 6.01 -4.14 -4.04
C SER A 179 7.52 -4.14 -4.29
N MET A 180 8.32 -4.34 -3.24
CA MET A 180 9.78 -4.42 -3.34
C MET A 180 10.25 -5.64 -4.14
N ARG A 181 9.60 -6.79 -3.99
CA ARG A 181 9.87 -7.98 -4.79
C ARG A 181 9.55 -7.76 -6.27
N MET A 182 8.41 -7.13 -6.56
CA MET A 182 8.02 -6.80 -7.94
C MET A 182 9.01 -5.83 -8.59
N LEU A 183 9.46 -4.81 -7.86
CA LEU A 183 10.50 -3.87 -8.31
C LEU A 183 11.85 -4.56 -8.56
N ALA A 184 12.29 -5.44 -7.66
CA ALA A 184 13.56 -6.15 -7.81
C ALA A 184 13.57 -7.05 -9.05
N ASN A 185 12.48 -7.79 -9.27
CA ASN A 185 12.32 -8.65 -10.45
C ASN A 185 12.34 -7.84 -11.75
N THR A 186 11.60 -6.72 -11.77
CA THR A 186 11.58 -5.77 -12.90
C THR A 186 13.00 -5.29 -13.20
N LYS A 187 13.72 -4.77 -12.20
CA LYS A 187 15.10 -4.25 -12.39
C LYS A 187 16.06 -5.28 -13.00
N VAL A 188 16.01 -6.54 -12.54
CA VAL A 188 16.87 -7.61 -13.09
C VAL A 188 16.51 -7.89 -14.55
N LEU A 189 15.22 -7.95 -14.86
CA LEU A 189 14.75 -8.17 -16.24
C LEU A 189 15.18 -7.02 -17.16
N THR A 190 14.94 -5.77 -16.75
CA THR A 190 15.36 -4.59 -17.53
C THR A 190 16.88 -4.58 -17.79
N MET A 191 17.71 -4.97 -16.82
CA MET A 191 19.16 -5.05 -16.98
C MET A 191 19.59 -6.09 -18.03
N LEU A 192 18.96 -7.27 -18.03
CA LEU A 192 19.21 -8.31 -19.03
C LEU A 192 18.76 -7.86 -20.42
N GLU A 193 17.63 -7.19 -20.53
CA GLU A 193 17.13 -6.65 -21.79
C GLU A 193 18.04 -5.57 -22.35
N ALA A 194 18.51 -4.64 -21.50
CA ALA A 194 19.47 -3.62 -21.91
C ALA A 194 20.78 -4.24 -22.42
N ALA A 195 21.30 -5.26 -21.73
CA ALA A 195 22.48 -6.00 -22.18
C ALA A 195 22.25 -6.68 -23.54
N LEU A 196 21.08 -7.30 -23.73
CA LEU A 196 20.71 -7.95 -24.98
C LEU A 196 20.61 -6.94 -26.15
N ILE A 197 20.03 -5.76 -25.91
CA ILE A 197 19.96 -4.67 -26.90
C ILE A 197 21.37 -4.23 -27.33
N VAL A 198 22.30 -4.07 -26.37
CA VAL A 198 23.69 -3.72 -26.68
C VAL A 198 24.36 -4.81 -27.53
N ILE A 199 24.17 -6.09 -27.21
CA ILE A 199 24.72 -7.22 -27.99
C ILE A 199 24.15 -7.19 -29.41
N ILE A 200 22.84 -7.01 -29.56
CA ILE A 200 22.18 -6.92 -30.87
C ILE A 200 22.76 -5.75 -31.68
N ALA A 201 22.91 -4.58 -31.06
CA ALA A 201 23.49 -3.40 -31.72
C ALA A 201 24.91 -3.67 -32.25
N LEU A 202 25.75 -4.34 -31.45
CA LEU A 202 27.10 -4.73 -31.87
C LEU A 202 27.09 -5.74 -33.04
N VAL A 203 26.17 -6.71 -33.02
CA VAL A 203 26.01 -7.68 -34.11
C VAL A 203 25.59 -6.98 -35.40
N ILE A 204 24.63 -6.05 -35.34
CA ILE A 204 24.21 -5.23 -36.49
C ILE A 204 25.41 -4.47 -37.05
N GLN A 205 26.16 -3.79 -36.17
CA GLN A 205 27.34 -3.01 -36.56
C GLN A 205 28.36 -3.89 -37.30
N ALA A 206 28.69 -5.07 -36.76
CA ALA A 206 29.60 -6.01 -37.40
C ALA A 206 29.11 -6.48 -38.78
N LEU A 207 27.81 -6.79 -38.91
CA LEU A 207 27.20 -7.22 -40.16
C LEU A 207 27.27 -6.12 -41.25
N VAL A 208 27.02 -4.87 -40.86
CA VAL A 208 27.09 -3.70 -41.75
C VAL A 208 28.52 -3.48 -42.23
N PHE A 209 29.53 -3.53 -41.35
CA PHE A 209 30.93 -3.39 -41.76
C PHE A 209 31.39 -4.52 -42.69
N ALA A 210 31.05 -5.78 -42.39
CA ALA A 210 31.36 -6.91 -43.25
C ALA A 210 30.72 -6.79 -44.65
N SER A 211 29.53 -6.17 -44.75
CA SER A 211 28.86 -5.97 -46.04
C SER A 211 29.53 -4.92 -46.94
N ARG A 212 30.17 -3.88 -46.35
CA ARG A 212 30.87 -2.83 -47.10
C ARG A 212 32.17 -3.30 -47.77
N SER A 213 32.77 -4.39 -47.30
CA SER A 213 34.01 -4.96 -47.83
C SER A 213 33.88 -5.63 -49.21
N VAL A 214 32.66 -5.79 -49.75
CA VAL A 214 32.40 -6.48 -51.04
C VAL A 214 32.07 -5.47 -52.15
N ALA A 215 32.71 -4.31 -52.16
CA ALA A 215 32.70 -3.45 -53.34
C ALA A 215 33.73 -3.99 -54.35
N PRO A 216 33.32 -4.45 -55.56
CA PRO A 216 34.27 -4.97 -56.54
C PRO A 216 35.26 -3.88 -56.97
N PRO A 217 36.55 -4.21 -57.20
CA PRO A 217 37.51 -3.23 -57.67
C PRO A 217 37.03 -2.67 -59.01
N ARG A 218 36.97 -1.33 -59.13
CA ARG A 218 36.68 -0.66 -60.41
C ARG A 218 37.72 -1.14 -61.43
N PRO A 219 37.32 -1.58 -62.63
CA PRO A 219 38.29 -2.00 -63.63
C PRO A 219 39.17 -0.79 -63.99
N GLN A 220 40.45 -0.87 -63.63
CA GLN A 220 41.47 0.06 -64.11
C GLN A 220 41.65 -0.20 -65.61
N ARG A 221 41.26 0.76 -66.45
CA ARG A 221 41.67 0.76 -67.85
C ARG A 221 43.16 1.06 -67.90
N HIS A 222 43.96 0.07 -68.29
CA HIS A 222 45.29 0.29 -68.81
C HIS A 222 45.17 0.48 -70.32
N ASP A 223 45.07 1.74 -70.74
CA ASP A 223 45.36 2.11 -72.12
C ASP A 223 46.79 2.68 -72.09
N LEU A 224 47.76 1.81 -72.35
CA LEU A 224 49.11 2.19 -72.79
C LEU A 224 49.06 2.26 -74.32
N ASN A 225 48.97 3.48 -74.86
CA ASN A 225 49.63 4.00 -76.07
C ASN A 225 49.03 5.35 -76.44
#